data_AF-A0A352JTL3-F1
#
_entry.id   AF-A0A352JTL3-F1
#
_cell.length_a   1.000
_cell.length_b   1.000
_cell.length_c   1.000
_cell.angle_alpha   90.00
_cell.angle_beta   90.00
_cell.angle_gamma   90.00
#
_symmetry.space_group_name_H-M   'P 1'
#
loop_
_entity.id
_entity.type
_entity.pdbx_description
1 polymer ?
#
loop_
_entity_poly.entity_id
_entity_poly.type
_entity_poly.pdbx_seq_one_letter_code
_entity_poly.pdbx_strand_id
1 'polypeptide(L)'
;MAGGGTSGQSEGHYLDVKFVDKAGKPIKGVKFLITTPDGDKSEGILSGQIKKTGIKQGSYEIAIKAIASAQWSVADAKVGDKVKLLVETSGIDSGTPATLQIFVRDGGDKLLKVIETKVDNDKIEEEWVFKVDEEYLKLQDARERAGGYSSQVFYFTVKAGDVAGRSGMLQIKDWVEFTLKDKDGNPLANKEYRAILSTGEVRKGKLDGNGHDRLDKVPPGKIKIVYDIRK
;
A
#
# COMPACT_ATOMS: atom_id res chain seq x y z
N MET A 1 10.26 28.15 -70.02
CA MET A 1 10.91 26.88 -69.66
C MET A 1 10.57 26.60 -68.21
N ALA A 2 9.59 25.72 -67.98
CA ALA A 2 9.16 25.32 -66.64
C ALA A 2 10.15 24.29 -66.09
N GLY A 3 10.83 24.63 -64.99
CA GLY A 3 11.61 23.67 -64.21
C GLY A 3 10.68 22.97 -63.24
N GLY A 4 10.21 21.78 -63.62
CA GLY A 4 9.44 20.90 -62.75
C GLY A 4 10.31 20.43 -61.58
N GLY A 5 10.10 21.03 -60.41
CA GLY A 5 10.58 20.47 -59.15
C GLY A 5 9.76 19.23 -58.83
N THR A 6 10.31 18.06 -59.12
CA THR A 6 9.86 16.81 -58.50
C THR A 6 10.07 16.92 -57.00
N SER A 7 9.02 17.29 -56.27
CA SER A 7 8.94 17.08 -54.83
C SER A 7 8.93 15.57 -54.60
N GLY A 8 10.11 14.99 -54.40
CA GLY A 8 10.23 13.66 -53.82
C GLY A 8 9.55 13.71 -52.47
N GLN A 9 8.32 13.19 -52.40
CA GLN A 9 7.75 12.80 -51.12
C GLN A 9 8.71 11.77 -50.55
N SER A 10 9.53 12.15 -49.57
CA SER A 10 10.18 11.17 -48.72
C SER A 10 9.04 10.42 -48.05
N GLU A 11 8.75 9.18 -48.48
CA GLU A 11 7.86 8.28 -47.76
C GLU A 11 8.50 7.99 -46.40
N GLY A 12 8.25 8.90 -45.46
CA GLY A 12 8.66 8.73 -44.08
C GLY A 12 7.73 7.73 -43.43
N HIS A 13 8.28 6.67 -42.85
CA HIS A 13 7.51 5.82 -41.94
C HIS A 13 7.03 6.66 -40.75
N TYR A 14 5.96 6.21 -40.12
CA TYR A 14 5.41 6.85 -38.93
C TYR A 14 4.97 5.80 -37.90
N LEU A 15 4.98 6.21 -36.63
CA LEU A 15 4.34 5.50 -35.53
C LEU A 15 3.14 6.33 -35.07
N ASP A 16 1.99 5.68 -34.96
CA ASP A 16 0.82 6.22 -34.28
C ASP A 16 0.28 5.14 -33.33
N VAL A 17 0.66 5.22 -32.06
CA VAL A 17 0.32 4.22 -31.04
C VAL A 17 -0.52 4.88 -29.95
N LYS A 18 -1.75 4.42 -29.77
CA LYS A 18 -2.66 4.85 -28.71
C LYS A 18 -2.57 3.91 -27.51
N PHE A 19 -2.56 4.49 -26.32
CA PHE A 19 -2.50 3.75 -25.07
C PHE A 19 -3.76 4.06 -24.27
N VAL A 20 -4.58 3.04 -24.04
CA VAL A 20 -5.87 3.18 -23.37
C VAL A 20 -6.03 2.16 -22.25
N ASP A 21 -6.78 2.52 -21.22
CA ASP A 21 -7.19 1.59 -20.16
C ASP A 21 -8.26 0.60 -20.64
N LYS A 22 -8.71 -0.30 -19.75
CA LYS A 22 -9.78 -1.27 -20.07
C LYS A 22 -11.10 -0.63 -20.51
N ALA A 23 -11.34 0.63 -20.15
CA ALA A 23 -12.53 1.39 -20.54
C ALA A 23 -12.30 2.23 -21.82
N GLY A 24 -11.15 2.08 -22.48
CA GLY A 24 -10.79 2.85 -23.66
C GLY A 24 -10.34 4.29 -23.38
N LYS A 25 -10.15 4.68 -22.11
CA LYS A 25 -9.68 6.02 -21.76
C LYS A 25 -8.17 6.14 -21.94
N PRO A 26 -7.64 7.26 -22.46
CA PRO A 26 -6.21 7.42 -22.66
C PRO A 26 -5.41 7.31 -21.36
N ILE A 27 -4.34 6.50 -21.36
CA ILE A 27 -3.38 6.42 -20.26
C ILE A 27 -2.42 7.62 -20.37
N LYS A 28 -2.26 8.39 -19.29
CA LYS A 28 -1.42 9.61 -19.28
C LYS A 28 -0.51 9.63 -18.06
N GLY A 29 0.59 10.36 -18.15
CA GLY A 29 1.52 10.58 -17.03
C GLY A 29 2.48 9.43 -16.74
N VAL A 30 2.46 8.37 -17.55
CA VAL A 30 3.33 7.20 -17.37
C VAL A 30 4.60 7.34 -18.20
N LYS A 31 5.75 6.99 -17.63
CA LYS A 31 7.01 6.98 -18.37
C LYS A 31 7.03 5.84 -19.39
N PHE A 32 7.58 6.11 -20.56
CA PHE A 32 7.83 5.09 -21.56
C PHE A 32 9.27 5.20 -22.09
N LEU A 33 9.78 4.08 -22.59
CA LEU A 33 11.04 3.96 -23.30
C LEU A 33 10.72 3.51 -24.72
N ILE A 34 11.23 4.21 -25.73
CA ILE A 34 11.24 3.74 -27.12
C ILE A 34 12.65 3.31 -27.47
N THR A 35 12.78 2.07 -27.93
CA THR A 35 14.00 1.54 -28.55
C THR A 35 13.83 1.58 -30.06
N THR A 36 14.76 2.19 -30.78
CA THR A 36 14.79 2.24 -32.25
C THR A 36 15.28 0.91 -32.84
N PRO A 37 15.12 0.68 -34.16
CA PRO A 37 15.66 -0.51 -34.82
C PRO A 37 17.18 -0.66 -34.69
N ASP A 38 17.88 0.46 -34.49
CA ASP A 38 19.34 0.50 -34.33
C ASP A 38 19.76 0.32 -32.85
N GLY A 39 18.79 0.21 -31.93
CA GLY A 39 19.02 0.03 -30.50
C GLY A 39 19.07 1.33 -29.68
N ASP A 40 18.91 2.50 -30.31
CA ASP A 40 18.90 3.78 -29.60
C ASP A 40 17.68 3.87 -28.68
N LYS A 41 17.88 4.40 -27.48
CA LYS A 41 16.86 4.48 -26.43
C LYS A 41 16.48 5.93 -26.17
N SER A 42 15.17 6.22 -26.11
CA SER A 42 14.65 7.54 -25.73
C SER A 42 13.47 7.42 -24.77
N GLU A 43 13.46 8.26 -23.74
CA GLU A 43 12.40 8.29 -22.74
C GLU A 43 11.38 9.41 -23.01
N GLY A 44 10.15 9.22 -22.54
CA GLY A 44 9.11 10.24 -22.60
C GLY A 44 7.99 10.00 -21.59
N ILE A 45 7.08 10.97 -21.48
CA ILE A 45 5.86 10.86 -20.67
C ILE A 45 4.67 10.68 -21.60
N LEU A 46 3.89 9.63 -21.36
CA LEU A 46 2.71 9.30 -22.14
C LEU A 46 1.63 10.38 -21.97
N SER A 47 1.10 10.90 -23.06
CA SER A 47 -0.04 11.83 -23.07
C SER A 47 -1.31 11.20 -23.64
N GLY A 48 -1.35 9.88 -23.74
CA GLY A 48 -2.43 9.07 -24.32
C GLY A 48 -2.07 8.45 -25.68
N GLN A 49 -1.09 9.02 -26.37
CA GLN A 49 -0.70 8.59 -27.71
C GLN A 49 0.77 8.96 -27.97
N ILE A 50 1.47 8.10 -28.70
CA ILE A 50 2.80 8.38 -29.22
C ILE A 50 2.65 8.55 -30.73
N LYS A 51 2.95 9.74 -31.24
CA LYS A 51 3.04 10.02 -32.67
C LYS A 51 4.47 10.43 -33.03
N LYS A 52 5.08 9.71 -33.96
CA LYS A 52 6.38 10.06 -34.56
C LYS A 52 6.28 9.93 -36.07
N THR A 53 6.77 10.92 -36.80
CA THR A 53 6.80 10.95 -38.27
C THR A 53 8.25 11.02 -38.76
N GLY A 54 8.52 10.57 -39.98
CA GLY A 54 9.88 10.62 -40.54
C GLY A 54 10.84 9.67 -39.82
N ILE A 55 10.33 8.55 -39.31
CA ILE A 55 11.15 7.54 -38.64
C ILE A 55 11.73 6.55 -39.65
N LYS A 56 12.78 5.84 -39.22
CA LYS A 56 13.43 4.80 -40.01
C LYS A 56 12.51 3.58 -40.12
N GLN A 57 12.61 2.84 -41.23
CA GLN A 57 11.97 1.54 -41.34
C GLN A 57 12.61 0.55 -40.36
N GLY A 58 11.79 -0.22 -39.64
CA GLY A 58 12.24 -1.32 -38.79
C GLY A 58 11.35 -1.52 -37.57
N SER A 59 11.78 -2.41 -36.67
CA SER A 59 11.08 -2.71 -35.43
C SER A 59 11.41 -1.69 -34.35
N TYR A 60 10.38 -1.04 -33.81
CA TYR A 60 10.48 -0.22 -32.62
C TYR A 60 9.87 -0.96 -31.44
N GLU A 61 10.53 -0.91 -30.29
CA GLU A 61 9.98 -1.43 -29.04
C GLU A 61 9.53 -0.26 -28.17
N ILE A 62 8.33 -0.36 -27.59
CA ILE A 62 7.82 0.64 -26.65
C ILE A 62 7.53 -0.06 -25.32
N ALA A 63 8.35 0.21 -24.31
CA ALA A 63 8.17 -0.31 -22.96
C ALA A 63 7.54 0.79 -22.08
N ILE A 64 6.48 0.45 -21.36
CA ILE A 64 5.86 1.33 -20.35
C ILE A 64 6.53 1.02 -19.01
N LYS A 65 7.15 2.02 -18.39
CA LYS A 65 7.72 1.92 -17.05
C LYS A 65 6.67 2.32 -16.02
N ALA A 66 6.19 1.37 -15.23
CA ALA A 66 5.17 1.65 -14.22
C ALA A 66 5.17 0.62 -13.09
N ILE A 67 4.64 1.05 -11.93
CA ILE A 67 4.04 0.14 -10.96
C ILE A 67 2.63 -0.17 -11.46
N ALA A 68 2.41 -1.38 -11.97
CA ALA A 68 1.14 -1.81 -12.54
C ALA A 68 0.11 -2.10 -11.44
N SER A 69 0.54 -2.73 -10.35
CA SER A 69 -0.28 -2.94 -9.16
C SER A 69 0.59 -2.97 -7.90
N ALA A 70 0.00 -2.54 -6.79
CA ALA A 70 0.57 -2.72 -5.46
C ALA A 70 -0.58 -3.08 -4.52
N GLN A 71 -0.49 -4.22 -3.85
CA GLN A 71 -1.58 -4.74 -3.03
C GLN A 71 -1.06 -5.58 -1.87
N TRP A 72 -1.85 -5.63 -0.81
CA TRP A 72 -1.68 -6.63 0.23
C TRP A 72 -2.27 -7.96 -0.24
N SER A 73 -1.76 -9.09 0.26
CA SER A 73 -2.39 -10.40 0.01
C SER A 73 -3.80 -10.52 0.59
N VAL A 74 -4.16 -9.69 1.57
CA VAL A 74 -5.43 -9.67 2.28
C VAL A 74 -5.86 -8.24 2.61
N ALA A 75 -7.16 -8.00 2.77
CA ALA A 75 -7.70 -6.71 3.21
C ALA A 75 -7.75 -6.57 4.75
N ASP A 76 -7.83 -7.70 5.46
CA ASP A 76 -7.92 -7.79 6.91
C ASP A 76 -6.93 -8.86 7.43
N ALA A 77 -6.25 -8.58 8.54
CA ALA A 77 -5.32 -9.49 9.21
C ALA A 77 -5.38 -9.34 10.74
N LYS A 78 -4.79 -10.30 11.47
CA LYS A 78 -4.58 -10.25 12.92
C LYS A 78 -3.15 -9.86 13.27
N VAL A 79 -2.90 -9.57 14.55
CA VAL A 79 -1.53 -9.35 15.02
C VAL A 79 -0.77 -10.67 14.93
N GLY A 80 0.44 -10.64 14.40
CA GLY A 80 1.24 -11.85 14.20
C GLY A 80 0.92 -12.64 12.91
N ASP A 81 -0.15 -12.30 12.19
CA ASP A 81 -0.38 -12.87 10.86
C ASP A 81 0.72 -12.44 9.90
N LYS A 82 1.11 -13.38 9.04
CA LYS A 82 1.99 -13.11 7.91
C LYS A 82 1.18 -12.62 6.73
N VAL A 83 1.43 -11.38 6.31
CA VAL A 83 0.82 -10.77 5.12
C VAL A 83 1.88 -10.55 4.04
N LYS A 84 1.49 -10.65 2.77
CA LYS A 84 2.38 -10.35 1.66
C LYS A 84 2.15 -8.96 1.10
N LEU A 85 3.22 -8.29 0.71
CA LEU A 85 3.24 -7.11 -0.13
C LEU A 85 3.50 -7.59 -1.55
N LEU A 86 2.50 -7.44 -2.42
CA LEU A 86 2.55 -7.92 -3.80
C LEU A 86 2.57 -6.72 -4.73
N VAL A 87 3.63 -6.60 -5.53
CA VAL A 87 3.78 -5.53 -6.52
C VAL A 87 4.02 -6.16 -7.88
N GLU A 88 3.27 -5.69 -8.87
CA GLU A 88 3.53 -5.96 -10.28
C GLU A 88 4.11 -4.70 -10.92
N THR A 89 5.18 -4.87 -11.67
CA THR A 89 5.84 -3.81 -12.43
C THR A 89 5.70 -4.08 -13.92
N SER A 90 5.89 -3.04 -14.72
CA SER A 90 5.98 -3.16 -16.17
C SER A 90 7.19 -2.36 -16.62
N GLY A 91 7.99 -2.94 -17.52
CA GLY A 91 9.14 -2.25 -18.14
C GLY A 91 10.22 -1.84 -17.14
N ILE A 92 10.29 -2.48 -15.97
CA ILE A 92 11.34 -2.25 -14.98
C ILE A 92 12.23 -3.49 -14.98
N ASP A 93 13.52 -3.28 -15.25
CA ASP A 93 14.48 -4.38 -15.37
C ASP A 93 14.60 -5.15 -14.04
N SER A 94 14.71 -6.48 -14.13
CA SER A 94 15.01 -7.32 -12.97
C SER A 94 16.35 -6.92 -12.36
N GLY A 95 16.42 -6.93 -11.04
CA GLY A 95 17.56 -6.43 -10.27
C GLY A 95 17.49 -4.94 -9.96
N THR A 96 16.56 -4.17 -10.55
CA THR A 96 16.37 -2.76 -10.20
C THR A 96 16.07 -2.63 -8.69
N PRO A 97 16.85 -1.84 -7.93
CA PRO A 97 16.58 -1.60 -6.51
C PRO A 97 15.20 -0.98 -6.29
N ALA A 98 14.52 -1.47 -5.26
CA ALA A 98 13.20 -1.01 -4.88
C ALA A 98 13.08 -0.86 -3.36
N THR A 99 12.20 0.02 -2.92
CA THR A 99 11.87 0.19 -1.51
C THR A 99 10.37 0.10 -1.31
N LEU A 100 9.97 -0.69 -0.31
CA LEU A 100 8.61 -0.72 0.21
C LEU A 100 8.59 0.01 1.55
N GLN A 101 7.75 1.01 1.68
CA GLN A 101 7.58 1.76 2.93
C GLN A 101 6.18 1.51 3.46
N ILE A 102 6.09 0.86 4.62
CA ILE A 102 4.83 0.58 5.32
C ILE A 102 4.52 1.75 6.24
N PHE A 103 3.31 2.25 6.13
CA PHE A 103 2.78 3.34 6.94
C PHE A 103 1.59 2.88 7.76
N VAL A 104 1.45 3.46 8.95
CA VAL A 104 0.19 3.51 9.68
C VAL A 104 -0.43 4.89 9.47
N ARG A 105 -1.70 4.91 9.04
CA ARG A 105 -2.51 6.12 8.99
C ARG A 105 -3.30 6.23 10.28
N ASP A 106 -3.04 7.30 11.02
CA ASP A 106 -3.74 7.63 12.26
C ASP A 106 -3.76 9.15 12.46
N GLY A 107 -4.76 9.82 11.88
CA GLY A 107 -4.81 11.29 11.78
C GLY A 107 -3.78 11.91 10.81
N GLY A 108 -2.71 11.18 10.51
CA GLY A 108 -1.72 11.45 9.46
C GLY A 108 -0.93 10.18 9.16
N ASP A 109 -0.07 10.24 8.14
CA ASP A 109 0.73 9.09 7.71
C ASP A 109 2.04 9.01 8.52
N LYS A 110 2.27 7.90 9.21
CA LYS A 110 3.50 7.62 9.99
C LYS A 110 4.22 6.43 9.40
N LEU A 111 5.49 6.61 9.07
CA LEU A 111 6.34 5.53 8.59
C LEU A 111 6.55 4.53 9.75
N LEU A 112 6.25 3.27 9.49
CA LEU A 112 6.41 2.17 10.44
C LEU A 112 7.59 1.28 10.07
N LYS A 113 7.79 1.02 8.78
CA LYS A 113 8.86 0.13 8.31
C LYS A 113 9.31 0.48 6.91
N VAL A 114 10.61 0.31 6.65
CA VAL A 114 11.19 0.28 5.31
C VAL A 114 11.70 -1.13 5.04
N ILE A 115 11.39 -1.66 3.86
CA ILE A 115 11.92 -2.90 3.32
C ILE A 115 12.67 -2.55 2.04
N GLU A 116 13.96 -2.85 2.01
CA GLU A 116 14.79 -2.74 0.81
C GLU A 116 14.77 -4.06 0.06
N THR A 117 14.53 -4.00 -1.23
CA THR A 117 14.35 -5.17 -2.10
C THR A 117 14.72 -4.81 -3.54
N LYS A 118 14.40 -5.67 -4.49
CA LYS A 118 14.63 -5.46 -5.92
C LYS A 118 13.50 -6.08 -6.73
N VAL A 119 13.31 -5.55 -7.94
CA VAL A 119 12.41 -6.18 -8.92
C VAL A 119 12.97 -7.54 -9.32
N ASP A 120 12.12 -8.55 -9.36
CA ASP A 120 12.41 -9.90 -9.84
C ASP A 120 11.31 -10.34 -10.80
N ASN A 121 11.65 -10.48 -12.09
CA ASN A 121 10.72 -10.89 -13.15
C ASN A 121 9.38 -10.13 -13.13
N ASP A 122 9.48 -8.80 -13.26
CA ASP A 122 8.34 -7.87 -13.25
C ASP A 122 7.53 -7.85 -11.94
N LYS A 123 8.09 -8.35 -10.84
CA LYS A 123 7.40 -8.44 -9.55
C LYS A 123 8.28 -8.04 -8.37
N ILE A 124 7.63 -7.71 -7.27
CA ILE A 124 8.22 -7.68 -5.93
C ILE A 124 7.24 -8.41 -5.02
N GLU A 125 7.71 -9.43 -4.32
CA GLU A 125 6.93 -10.15 -3.31
C GLU A 125 7.70 -10.17 -1.99
N GLU A 126 7.18 -9.48 -1.00
CA GLU A 126 7.77 -9.43 0.34
C GLU A 126 6.76 -9.89 1.39
N GLU A 127 7.26 -10.39 2.51
CA GLU A 127 6.43 -10.80 3.64
C GLU A 127 6.62 -9.86 4.83
N TRP A 128 5.52 -9.56 5.52
CA TRP A 128 5.52 -8.74 6.72
C TRP A 128 4.63 -9.35 7.80
N VAL A 129 5.08 -9.21 9.04
CA VAL A 129 4.32 -9.61 10.24
C VAL A 129 4.21 -8.38 11.13
N PHE A 130 2.99 -7.90 11.33
CA PHE A 130 2.76 -6.79 12.24
C PHE A 130 2.86 -7.26 13.70
N LYS A 131 3.55 -6.47 14.52
CA LYS A 131 3.68 -6.65 15.96
C LYS A 131 3.34 -5.36 16.67
N VAL A 132 2.72 -5.47 17.84
CA VAL A 132 2.55 -4.35 18.76
C VAL A 132 3.81 -4.25 19.61
N ASP A 133 4.79 -3.49 19.12
CA ASP A 133 6.07 -3.25 19.79
C ASP A 133 6.17 -1.83 20.37
N GLU A 134 7.28 -1.53 21.03
CA GLU A 134 7.50 -0.21 21.63
C GLU A 134 7.48 0.94 20.62
N GLU A 135 7.91 0.70 19.38
CA GLU A 135 7.93 1.73 18.34
C GLU A 135 6.50 2.09 17.91
N TYR A 136 5.67 1.07 17.67
CA TYR A 136 4.26 1.24 17.39
C TYR A 136 3.53 1.93 18.56
N LEU A 137 3.80 1.52 19.80
CA LEU A 137 3.19 2.14 20.98
C LEU A 137 3.62 3.61 21.16
N LYS A 138 4.86 3.98 20.81
CA LYS A 138 5.30 5.39 20.81
C LYS A 138 4.52 6.24 19.81
N LEU A 139 4.20 5.70 18.63
CA LEU A 139 3.36 6.38 17.63
C LEU A 139 1.96 6.64 18.18
N GLN A 140 1.39 5.66 18.90
CA GLN A 140 0.08 5.77 19.52
C GLN A 140 0.05 6.77 20.68
N ASP A 141 1.05 6.76 21.57
CA ASP A 141 1.13 7.69 22.70
C ASP A 141 1.23 9.15 22.24
N ALA A 142 1.94 9.40 21.15
CA ALA A 142 2.00 10.72 20.54
C ALA A 142 0.61 11.19 20.04
N ARG A 143 -0.20 10.26 19.52
CA ARG A 143 -1.56 10.54 19.04
C ARG A 143 -2.53 10.78 20.19
N GLU A 144 -2.49 9.96 21.23
CA GLU A 144 -3.34 10.11 22.41
C GLU A 144 -3.14 11.49 23.05
N ARG A 145 -1.88 11.93 23.19
CA ARG A 145 -1.55 13.30 23.65
C ARG A 145 -2.13 14.41 22.78
N ALA A 146 -2.33 14.15 21.49
CA ALA A 146 -2.88 15.12 20.53
C ALA A 146 -4.42 15.15 20.51
N GLY A 147 -5.10 14.29 21.28
CA GLY A 147 -6.55 14.38 21.52
C GLY A 147 -7.46 14.07 20.33
N GLY A 148 -6.99 13.31 19.34
CA GLY A 148 -7.78 12.97 18.15
C GLY A 148 -8.21 11.50 18.09
N TYR A 149 -9.35 11.24 17.45
CA TYR A 149 -9.80 9.87 17.16
C TYR A 149 -8.81 9.12 16.28
N SER A 150 -8.59 7.84 16.60
CA SER A 150 -7.63 7.01 15.88
C SER A 150 -8.32 6.00 14.98
N SER A 151 -7.86 5.92 13.73
CA SER A 151 -8.40 5.04 12.69
C SER A 151 -7.25 4.28 12.03
N GLN A 152 -6.68 3.34 12.79
CA GLN A 152 -5.47 2.63 12.41
C GLN A 152 -5.73 1.77 11.16
N VAL A 153 -5.23 2.24 10.03
CA VAL A 153 -5.18 1.47 8.78
C VAL A 153 -3.77 1.52 8.22
N PHE A 154 -3.33 0.41 7.65
CA PHE A 154 -1.99 0.24 7.14
C PHE A 154 -1.99 0.30 5.62
N TYR A 155 -0.96 0.87 5.03
CA TYR A 155 -0.74 0.79 3.59
C TYR A 155 0.76 0.85 3.34
N PHE A 156 1.20 0.46 2.15
CA PHE A 156 2.58 0.66 1.75
C PHE A 156 2.68 1.47 0.47
N THR A 157 3.79 2.19 0.33
CA THR A 157 4.24 2.72 -0.96
C THR A 157 5.36 1.85 -1.49
N VAL A 158 5.48 1.81 -2.80
CA VAL A 158 6.62 1.19 -3.49
C VAL A 158 7.29 2.26 -4.34
N LYS A 159 8.61 2.26 -4.33
CA LYS A 159 9.44 2.99 -5.29
C LYS A 159 10.40 1.99 -5.94
N ALA A 160 10.37 1.89 -7.26
CA ALA A 160 11.32 1.07 -8.03
C ALA A 160 11.90 1.95 -9.13
N GLY A 161 13.22 2.20 -9.07
CA GLY A 161 13.85 3.22 -9.91
C GLY A 161 13.20 4.61 -9.73
N ASP A 162 12.61 5.12 -10.80
CA ASP A 162 12.01 6.45 -10.90
C ASP A 162 10.47 6.45 -10.93
N VAL A 163 9.86 5.27 -10.74
CA VAL A 163 8.40 5.12 -10.63
C VAL A 163 8.00 4.76 -9.21
N ALA A 164 6.78 5.14 -8.85
CA ALA A 164 6.22 4.87 -7.54
C ALA A 164 4.76 4.44 -7.64
N GLY A 165 4.32 3.68 -6.65
CA GLY A 165 2.95 3.21 -6.51
C GLY A 165 2.57 3.12 -5.04
N ARG A 166 1.29 2.84 -4.78
CA ARG A 166 0.74 2.74 -3.43
C ARG A 166 -0.29 1.61 -3.37
N SER A 167 -0.26 0.87 -2.28
CA SER A 167 -1.24 -0.17 -2.01
C SER A 167 -2.60 0.38 -1.60
N GLY A 168 -3.60 -0.51 -1.60
CA GLY A 168 -4.81 -0.33 -0.81
C GLY A 168 -4.54 -0.33 0.71
N MET A 169 -5.61 -0.21 1.48
CA MET A 169 -5.55 -0.27 2.94
C MET A 169 -5.63 -1.71 3.44
N LEU A 170 -4.88 -2.01 4.49
CA LEU A 170 -4.95 -3.23 5.29
C LEU A 170 -5.50 -2.84 6.67
N GLN A 171 -6.54 -3.53 7.12
CA GLN A 171 -7.03 -3.44 8.49
C GLN A 171 -6.38 -4.54 9.33
N ILE A 172 -5.90 -4.18 10.51
CA ILE A 172 -5.44 -5.15 11.49
C ILE A 172 -6.38 -5.08 12.69
N LYS A 173 -7.03 -6.19 13.00
CA LYS A 173 -7.94 -6.34 14.13
C LYS A 173 -7.79 -7.72 14.72
N ASP A 174 -7.83 -7.81 16.03
CA ASP A 174 -7.68 -9.08 16.73
C ASP A 174 -8.77 -9.27 17.78
N TRP A 175 -8.60 -10.24 18.66
CA TRP A 175 -9.39 -10.41 19.86
C TRP A 175 -8.52 -10.19 21.10
N VAL A 176 -9.14 -9.77 22.20
CA VAL A 176 -8.54 -9.78 23.54
C VAL A 176 -9.48 -10.50 24.47
N GLU A 177 -8.94 -11.35 25.32
CA GLU A 177 -9.67 -11.95 26.43
C GLU A 177 -9.03 -11.53 27.74
N PHE A 178 -9.83 -11.42 28.79
CA PHE A 178 -9.34 -11.03 30.10
C PHE A 178 -10.21 -11.63 31.20
N THR A 179 -9.61 -11.78 32.39
CA THR A 179 -10.31 -12.21 33.59
C THR A 179 -10.02 -11.20 34.70
N LEU A 180 -11.08 -10.67 35.31
CA LEU A 180 -10.95 -9.82 36.49
C LEU A 180 -11.06 -10.67 37.76
N LYS A 181 -10.07 -10.52 38.63
CA LYS A 181 -10.00 -11.18 39.93
C LYS A 181 -9.88 -10.15 41.04
N ASP A 182 -10.38 -10.47 42.22
CA ASP A 182 -10.13 -9.70 43.44
C ASP A 182 -8.69 -9.89 43.95
N LYS A 183 -8.36 -9.23 45.07
CA LYS A 183 -7.04 -9.34 45.71
C LYS A 183 -6.70 -10.75 46.21
N ASP A 184 -7.71 -11.58 46.43
CA ASP A 184 -7.58 -12.95 46.94
C ASP A 184 -7.56 -13.97 45.77
N GLY A 185 -7.67 -13.50 44.52
CA GLY A 185 -7.65 -14.31 43.31
C GLY A 185 -9.02 -14.86 42.89
N ASN A 186 -10.11 -14.50 43.58
CA ASN A 186 -11.45 -14.94 43.22
C ASN A 186 -11.97 -14.17 42.01
N PRO A 187 -12.67 -14.83 41.07
CA PRO A 187 -13.22 -14.16 39.90
C PRO A 187 -14.32 -13.16 40.28
N LEU A 188 -14.27 -11.97 39.68
CA LEU A 188 -15.30 -10.94 39.82
C LEU A 188 -16.43 -11.20 38.83
N ALA A 189 -17.31 -12.15 39.14
CA ALA A 189 -18.41 -12.55 38.27
C ALA A 189 -19.43 -11.44 38.02
N ASN A 190 -20.05 -11.46 36.82
CA ASN A 190 -21.21 -10.63 36.47
C ASN A 190 -21.03 -9.10 36.57
N LYS A 191 -19.80 -8.60 36.69
CA LYS A 191 -19.53 -7.15 36.74
C LYS A 191 -19.62 -6.53 35.35
N GLU A 192 -20.27 -5.38 35.26
CA GLU A 192 -20.25 -4.54 34.07
C GLU A 192 -18.90 -3.83 33.95
N TYR A 193 -18.42 -3.67 32.72
CA TYR A 193 -17.20 -2.94 32.43
C TYR A 193 -17.32 -2.07 31.17
N ARG A 194 -16.37 -1.15 31.03
CA ARG A 194 -16.11 -0.36 29.83
C ARG A 194 -14.69 -0.61 29.36
N ALA A 195 -14.54 -1.06 28.11
CA ALA A 195 -13.26 -1.13 27.42
C ALA A 195 -13.08 0.13 26.57
N ILE A 196 -12.04 0.91 26.85
CA ILE A 196 -11.60 2.02 26.03
C ILE A 196 -10.48 1.47 25.15
N LEU A 197 -10.77 1.31 23.85
CA LEU A 197 -9.84 0.75 22.88
C LEU A 197 -8.80 1.79 22.46
N SER A 198 -7.77 1.31 21.77
CA SER A 198 -6.66 2.12 21.29
C SER A 198 -7.07 3.23 20.31
N THR A 199 -8.26 3.09 19.71
CA THR A 199 -8.88 4.07 18.81
C THR A 199 -9.63 5.20 19.54
N GLY A 200 -9.82 5.05 20.85
CA GLY A 200 -10.74 5.83 21.67
C GLY A 200 -12.18 5.29 21.67
N GLU A 201 -12.48 4.25 20.88
CA GLU A 201 -13.78 3.56 20.91
C GLU A 201 -14.07 3.02 22.31
N VAL A 202 -15.27 3.26 22.84
CA VAL A 202 -15.71 2.73 24.14
C VAL A 202 -16.72 1.61 23.91
N ARG A 203 -16.35 0.39 24.29
CA ARG A 203 -17.26 -0.78 24.31
C ARG A 203 -17.69 -1.09 25.72
N LYS A 204 -18.97 -1.40 25.92
CA LYS A 204 -19.51 -1.88 27.20
C LYS A 204 -19.67 -3.39 27.14
N GLY A 205 -19.40 -4.07 28.25
CA GLY A 205 -19.60 -5.50 28.37
C GLY A 205 -19.92 -5.91 29.80
N LYS A 206 -20.18 -7.20 29.99
CA LYS A 206 -20.45 -7.81 31.28
C LYS A 206 -19.69 -9.11 31.38
N LEU A 207 -18.94 -9.27 32.46
CA LEU A 207 -18.20 -10.49 32.74
C LEU A 207 -19.13 -11.68 32.95
N ASP A 208 -18.67 -12.86 32.57
CA ASP A 208 -19.36 -14.12 32.83
C ASP A 208 -19.22 -14.56 34.31
N GLY A 209 -19.69 -15.77 34.62
CA GLY A 209 -19.63 -16.36 35.97
C GLY A 209 -18.20 -16.61 36.47
N ASN A 210 -17.20 -16.62 35.59
CA ASN A 210 -15.79 -16.78 35.90
C ASN A 210 -15.05 -15.44 35.91
N GLY A 211 -15.76 -14.31 35.89
CA GLY A 211 -15.15 -12.99 35.82
C GLY A 211 -14.40 -12.74 34.51
N HIS A 212 -14.77 -13.47 33.45
CA HIS A 212 -14.10 -13.46 32.16
C HIS A 212 -14.96 -12.77 31.08
N ASP A 213 -14.30 -12.15 30.10
CA ASP A 213 -14.94 -11.76 28.84
C ASP A 213 -13.92 -11.75 27.69
N ARG A 214 -14.42 -11.85 26.46
CA ARG A 214 -13.65 -11.76 25.21
C ARG A 214 -14.24 -10.70 24.29
N LEU A 215 -13.38 -9.78 23.85
CA LEU A 215 -13.68 -8.75 22.87
C LEU A 215 -13.06 -9.13 21.53
N ASP A 216 -13.87 -9.31 20.49
CA ASP A 216 -13.40 -9.50 19.12
C ASP A 216 -13.28 -8.17 18.36
N LYS A 217 -12.57 -8.19 17.22
CA LYS A 217 -12.39 -7.04 16.31
C LYS A 217 -11.83 -5.80 17.01
N VAL A 218 -10.85 -6.03 17.87
CA VAL A 218 -10.16 -5.02 18.66
C VAL A 218 -8.97 -4.50 17.84
N PRO A 219 -8.88 -3.18 17.62
CA PRO A 219 -7.73 -2.59 16.97
C PRO A 219 -6.45 -2.76 17.83
N PRO A 220 -5.27 -2.90 17.20
CA PRO A 220 -4.04 -3.09 17.94
C PRO A 220 -3.68 -1.87 18.81
N GLY A 221 -3.02 -2.14 19.94
CA GLY A 221 -2.52 -1.11 20.85
C GLY A 221 -3.09 -1.22 22.26
N LYS A 222 -2.97 -0.14 23.03
CA LYS A 222 -3.37 -0.09 24.44
C LYS A 222 -4.89 -0.16 24.58
N ILE A 223 -5.34 -0.95 25.56
CA ILE A 223 -6.74 -1.09 25.93
C ILE A 223 -6.85 -0.81 27.42
N LYS A 224 -7.82 0.02 27.82
CA LYS A 224 -8.11 0.30 29.22
C LYS A 224 -9.45 -0.29 29.60
N ILE A 225 -9.44 -1.24 30.52
CA ILE A 225 -10.66 -1.81 31.12
C ILE A 225 -10.99 -1.03 32.39
N VAL A 226 -12.22 -0.53 32.47
CA VAL A 226 -12.76 0.19 33.62
C VAL A 226 -14.00 -0.53 34.09
N TYR A 227 -14.02 -0.97 35.35
CA TYR A 227 -15.18 -1.59 36.00
C TYR A 227 -15.56 -0.78 37.25
N ASP A 228 -16.82 -0.85 37.65
CA ASP A 228 -17.27 -0.22 38.89
C ASP A 228 -17.10 -1.18 40.07
N ILE A 229 -16.39 -0.71 41.10
CA ILE A 229 -16.12 -1.47 42.33
C ILE A 229 -17.28 -1.31 43.33
N ARG A 230 -18.16 -0.31 43.14
CA ARG A 230 -19.16 0.12 44.13
C ARG A 230 -20.54 -0.54 44.00
N LYS A 231 -20.72 -1.48 43.07
CA LYS A 231 -21.91 -2.34 42.95
C LYS A 231 -21.50 -3.79 42.96
#